data_AF-A0A376RS84-F1
#
_entry.id   AF-A0A376RS84-F1
#
_cell.length_a   1.000
_cell.length_b   1.000
_cell.length_c   1.000
_cell.angle_alpha   90.00
_cell.angle_beta   90.00
_cell.angle_gamma   90.00
#
_symmetry.space_group_name_H-M   'P 1'
#
loop_
_entity.id
_entity.type
_entity.pdbx_description
1 polymer ?
#
loop_
_entity_poly.entity_id
_entity_poly.type
_entity_poly.pdbx_seq_one_letter_code
_entity_poly.pdbx_strand_id
1 'polypeptide(L)'
;MKGCGDSGDVDNDGDGTFYSTVQDCIDDGNNADICARGWNNAKAAFYADVPKNMTQQNCQSKYENCYYDNVEQSWIPVISGFLLSRVIRKDRDEQFVYNSGGSSFASRPVWRNTSGDYSWRSGSGKKESYSSGGFTTKKASTVSRGGYGRSSSARGHWGG
;
A
#
# COMPACT_ATOMS: atom_id res chain seq x y z
N MET A 1 31.20 -14.06 -11.45
CA MET A 1 30.88 -13.09 -10.37
C MET A 1 30.65 -11.71 -10.96
N LYS A 2 29.38 -11.29 -11.01
CA LYS A 2 28.95 -9.89 -11.00
C LYS A 2 27.52 -9.90 -10.48
N GLY A 3 27.38 -9.86 -9.16
CA GLY A 3 26.11 -9.62 -8.50
C GLY A 3 25.86 -8.12 -8.49
N CYS A 4 24.66 -7.70 -8.93
CA CYS A 4 24.12 -6.37 -8.69
C CYS A 4 22.59 -6.47 -8.63
N GLY A 5 22.05 -6.33 -7.42
CA GLY A 5 20.68 -5.87 -7.18
C GLY A 5 19.63 -6.95 -7.03
N ASP A 6 19.70 -7.70 -5.94
CA ASP A 6 18.48 -8.22 -5.29
C ASP A 6 17.69 -6.99 -4.78
N SER A 7 16.99 -6.31 -5.69
CA SER A 7 15.89 -5.44 -5.31
C SER A 7 14.77 -6.40 -4.98
N GLY A 8 14.71 -6.87 -3.73
CA GLY A 8 13.63 -7.72 -3.25
C GLY A 8 12.31 -7.19 -3.79
N ASP A 9 11.65 -8.00 -4.62
CA ASP A 9 10.51 -7.59 -5.43
C ASP A 9 9.38 -7.10 -4.51
N VAL A 10 9.34 -5.78 -4.30
CA VAL A 10 8.22 -5.07 -3.64
C VAL A 10 7.07 -4.83 -4.60
N ASP A 11 7.22 -5.31 -5.83
CA ASP A 11 6.22 -5.24 -6.88
C ASP A 11 5.23 -6.38 -6.69
N ASN A 12 3.97 -6.03 -6.41
CA ASN A 12 2.87 -6.98 -6.26
C ASN A 12 2.50 -7.58 -7.62
N ASP A 13 3.33 -8.49 -8.13
CA ASP A 13 3.19 -9.13 -9.44
C ASP A 13 3.08 -8.11 -10.60
N GLY A 14 3.78 -6.97 -10.44
CA GLY A 14 3.75 -5.86 -11.38
C GLY A 14 2.54 -4.93 -11.28
N ASP A 15 1.65 -5.09 -10.29
CA ASP A 15 0.55 -4.13 -10.01
C ASP A 15 1.04 -2.89 -9.22
N GLY A 16 2.31 -2.90 -8.77
CA GLY A 16 2.98 -1.76 -8.15
C GLY A 16 3.35 -1.98 -6.68
N THR A 17 4.00 -0.98 -6.10
CA THR A 17 4.43 -0.96 -4.70
C THR A 17 3.32 -0.41 -3.81
N PHE A 18 3.07 -1.05 -2.66
CA PHE A 18 2.07 -0.61 -1.70
C PHE A 18 2.58 0.49 -0.78
N TYR A 19 1.77 1.53 -0.60
CA TYR A 19 1.96 2.57 0.38
C TYR A 19 0.68 2.77 1.20
N SER A 20 0.80 2.72 2.53
CA SER A 20 -0.32 3.00 3.44
C SER A 20 -0.71 4.47 3.44
N THR A 21 0.26 5.38 3.26
CA THR A 21 0.03 6.82 3.25
C THR A 21 0.82 7.52 2.15
N VAL A 22 0.44 8.77 1.85
CA VAL A 22 1.20 9.66 0.96
C VAL A 22 2.63 9.86 1.48
N GLN A 23 2.81 9.94 2.80
CA GLN A 23 4.13 10.17 3.39
C GLN A 23 5.05 8.96 3.19
N ASP A 24 4.54 7.74 3.36
CA ASP A 24 5.34 6.52 3.11
C ASP A 24 5.87 6.48 1.67
N CYS A 25 5.06 6.95 0.72
CA CYS A 25 5.45 7.07 -0.69
C CYS A 25 6.54 8.13 -0.91
N ILE A 26 6.44 9.27 -0.21
CA ILE A 26 7.45 10.34 -0.28
C ILE A 26 8.76 9.88 0.37
N ASP A 27 8.69 9.20 1.50
CA ASP A 27 9.85 8.70 2.25
C ASP A 27 10.61 7.62 1.46
N ASP A 28 9.93 6.89 0.56
CA ASP A 28 10.56 5.98 -0.42
C ASP A 28 11.20 6.72 -1.63
N GLY A 29 11.15 8.05 -1.64
CA GLY A 29 11.81 8.90 -2.64
C GLY A 29 10.98 9.23 -3.88
N ASN A 30 9.66 8.99 -3.84
CA ASN A 30 8.77 9.44 -4.90
C ASN A 30 8.45 10.93 -4.75
N ASN A 31 8.14 11.59 -5.86
CA ASN A 31 7.71 12.99 -5.83
C ASN A 31 6.36 13.13 -5.09
N ALA A 32 6.25 14.09 -4.18
CA ALA A 32 5.05 14.38 -3.40
C ALA A 32 3.79 14.55 -4.27
N ASP A 33 3.90 15.19 -5.44
CA ASP A 33 2.80 15.33 -6.39
C ASP A 33 2.27 13.96 -6.87
N ILE A 34 3.17 12.99 -7.08
CA ILE A 34 2.84 11.64 -7.56
C ILE A 34 2.19 10.81 -6.46
N CYS A 35 2.70 10.92 -5.23
CA CYS A 35 2.10 10.26 -4.08
C CYS A 35 0.71 10.81 -3.78
N ALA A 36 0.54 12.14 -3.80
CA ALA A 36 -0.75 12.78 -3.57
C ALA A 36 -1.77 12.41 -4.66
N ARG A 37 -1.38 12.46 -5.93
CA ARG A 37 -2.26 12.03 -7.03
C ARG A 37 -2.60 10.54 -6.94
N GLY A 38 -1.62 9.69 -6.68
CA GLY A 38 -1.84 8.24 -6.55
C GLY A 38 -2.84 7.91 -5.45
N TRP A 39 -2.67 8.52 -4.28
CA TRP A 39 -3.63 8.39 -3.18
C TRP A 39 -5.04 8.89 -3.55
N ASN A 40 -5.15 10.09 -4.10
CA ASN A 40 -6.46 10.68 -4.43
C ASN A 40 -7.19 9.89 -5.51
N ASN A 41 -6.46 9.41 -6.53
CA ASN A 41 -7.01 8.58 -7.60
C ASN A 41 -7.47 7.23 -7.05
N ALA A 42 -6.65 6.56 -6.24
CA ALA A 42 -7.02 5.31 -5.59
C ALA A 42 -8.27 5.48 -4.72
N LYS A 43 -8.31 6.54 -3.91
CA LYS A 43 -9.46 6.88 -3.06
C LYS A 43 -10.72 7.09 -3.91
N ALA A 44 -10.64 7.89 -4.97
CA ALA A 44 -11.76 8.16 -5.87
C ALA A 44 -12.25 6.88 -6.56
N ALA A 45 -11.33 6.05 -7.08
CA ALA A 45 -11.64 4.77 -7.72
C ALA A 45 -12.39 3.83 -6.78
N PHE A 46 -11.88 3.69 -5.55
CA PHE A 46 -12.48 2.82 -4.55
C PHE A 46 -13.91 3.24 -4.25
N TYR A 47 -14.14 4.51 -3.91
CA TYR A 47 -15.46 4.98 -3.51
C TYR A 47 -16.45 5.10 -4.66
N ALA A 48 -15.98 5.26 -5.91
CA ALA A 48 -16.86 5.17 -7.08
C ALA A 48 -17.46 3.77 -7.25
N ASP A 49 -16.73 2.73 -6.82
CA ASP A 49 -17.14 1.33 -6.93
C ASP A 49 -17.85 0.78 -5.69
N VAL A 50 -17.85 1.53 -4.58
CA VAL A 50 -18.56 1.13 -3.36
C VAL A 50 -20.07 1.21 -3.62
N PRO A 51 -20.84 0.15 -3.30
CA PRO A 51 -22.29 0.19 -3.43
C PRO A 51 -22.90 1.32 -2.60
N LYS A 52 -23.74 2.14 -3.24
CA LYS A 52 -24.58 3.12 -2.54
C LYS A 52 -25.61 2.38 -1.68
N ASN A 53 -25.89 2.88 -0.47
CA ASN A 53 -26.85 2.31 0.49
C ASN A 53 -26.48 0.92 1.04
N MET A 54 -25.22 0.71 1.37
CA MET A 54 -24.76 -0.53 1.98
C MET A 54 -25.13 -0.57 3.46
N THR A 55 -25.64 -1.73 3.91
CA THR A 55 -25.92 -1.97 5.34
C THR A 55 -24.62 -2.30 6.09
N GLN A 56 -24.65 -2.18 7.41
CA GLN A 56 -23.51 -2.54 8.26
C GLN A 56 -23.03 -3.97 7.99
N GLN A 57 -23.97 -4.91 7.98
CA GLN A 57 -23.71 -6.33 7.77
C GLN A 57 -23.09 -6.59 6.39
N ASN A 58 -23.58 -5.92 5.34
CA ASN A 58 -23.04 -6.07 4.00
C ASN A 58 -21.62 -5.51 3.90
N CYS A 59 -21.33 -4.40 4.59
CA CYS A 59 -19.98 -3.85 4.63
C CYS A 59 -19.03 -4.80 5.39
N GLN A 60 -19.40 -5.17 6.61
CA GLN A 60 -18.58 -6.00 7.51
C GLN A 60 -18.45 -7.46 7.06
N SER A 61 -19.26 -7.92 6.10
CA SER A 61 -19.08 -9.25 5.48
C SER A 61 -17.97 -9.29 4.43
N LYS A 62 -17.55 -8.12 3.92
CA LYS A 62 -16.58 -8.00 2.82
C LYS A 62 -15.32 -7.22 3.20
N TYR A 63 -15.46 -6.27 4.12
CA TYR A 63 -14.40 -5.37 4.51
C TYR A 63 -14.21 -5.43 6.02
N GLU A 64 -12.97 -5.28 6.46
CA GLU A 64 -12.66 -5.26 7.89
C GLU A 64 -13.13 -3.97 8.56
N ASN A 65 -12.87 -2.83 7.91
CA ASN A 65 -13.11 -1.50 8.47
C ASN A 65 -14.22 -0.79 7.69
N CYS A 66 -15.29 -0.42 8.40
CA CYS A 66 -16.44 0.29 7.86
C CYS A 66 -16.85 1.41 8.82
N TYR A 67 -17.29 2.54 8.27
CA TYR A 67 -17.90 3.63 9.03
C TYR A 67 -19.27 3.97 8.45
N TYR A 68 -20.16 4.53 9.27
CA TYR A 68 -21.45 5.03 8.80
C TYR A 68 -21.30 6.48 8.33
N ASP A 69 -21.68 6.73 7.08
CA ASP A 69 -21.75 8.06 6.52
C ASP A 69 -23.19 8.60 6.64
N ASN A 70 -23.36 9.71 7.36
CA ASN A 70 -24.68 10.30 7.61
C ASN A 70 -25.24 11.07 6.41
N VAL A 71 -24.38 11.49 5.48
CA VAL A 71 -24.78 12.25 4.28
C VAL A 71 -25.30 11.26 3.22
N GLU A 72 -24.53 10.20 2.98
CA GLU A 72 -24.90 9.12 2.05
C GLU A 72 -25.85 8.08 2.69
N GLN A 73 -26.13 8.22 3.98
CA GLN A 73 -26.94 7.29 4.80
C GLN A 73 -26.54 5.81 4.62
N SER A 74 -25.24 5.56 4.43
CA SER A 74 -24.70 4.29 3.99
C SER A 74 -23.48 3.90 4.81
N TRP A 75 -23.26 2.59 4.98
CA TRP A 75 -21.99 2.09 5.50
C TRP A 75 -20.94 2.11 4.39
N ILE A 76 -19.80 2.70 4.68
CA ILE A 76 -18.71 2.92 3.72
C ILE A 76 -17.45 2.21 4.24
N PRO A 77 -16.79 1.38 3.41
CA PRO A 77 -15.55 0.72 3.79
C PRO A 77 -14.37 1.70 3.76
N VAL A 78 -13.31 1.38 4.49
CA VAL A 78 -12.12 2.22 4.56
C VAL A 78 -11.02 1.65 3.68
N ILE A 79 -10.48 2.48 2.78
CA ILE A 79 -9.28 2.16 2.02
C ILE A 79 -8.06 2.10 2.97
N SER A 80 -7.19 1.13 2.78
CA SER A 80 -6.02 0.86 3.63
C SER A 80 -4.71 1.42 3.06
N GLY A 81 -4.71 1.82 1.79
CA GLY A 81 -3.54 2.35 1.10
C GLY A 81 -3.75 2.38 -0.41
N PHE A 82 -2.67 2.57 -1.14
CA PHE A 82 -2.67 2.53 -2.59
C PHE A 82 -1.44 1.80 -3.13
N LEU A 83 -1.61 1.14 -4.27
CA LEU A 83 -0.48 0.69 -5.10
C LEU A 83 -0.06 1.83 -6.01
N LEU A 84 1.25 2.00 -6.20
CA LEU A 84 1.84 2.88 -7.20
C LEU A 84 2.75 2.06 -8.10
N SER A 85 2.45 2.08 -9.40
CA SER A 85 3.27 1.45 -10.44
C SER A 85 3.90 2.51 -11.33
N ARG A 86 5.20 2.33 -11.64
CA ARG A 86 5.93 3.10 -12.68
C ARG A 86 5.90 2.43 -14.05
N VAL A 87 5.39 1.20 -14.12
CA VAL A 87 5.36 0.38 -15.34
C VAL A 87 3.92 0.32 -15.82
N ILE A 88 3.55 1.22 -16.72
CA ILE A 88 2.26 1.17 -17.39
C ILE A 88 2.37 0.18 -18.55
N ARG A 89 1.90 -1.05 -18.30
CA ARG A 89 1.90 -2.08 -19.34
C ARG A 89 0.72 -1.83 -20.28
N LYS A 90 1.01 -1.81 -21.59
CA LYS A 90 0.09 -1.42 -22.67
C LYS A 90 -1.15 -2.32 -22.81
N ASP A 91 -1.14 -3.46 -22.12
CA ASP A 91 -2.15 -4.53 -22.10
C ASP A 91 -2.99 -4.56 -20.81
N ARG A 92 -2.78 -3.63 -19.88
CA ARG A 92 -3.56 -3.52 -18.63
C ARG A 92 -4.48 -2.30 -18.70
N ASP A 93 -5.76 -2.51 -18.36
CA ASP A 93 -6.75 -1.49 -18.06
C ASP A 93 -6.40 -0.79 -16.73
N GLU A 94 -5.33 -0.01 -16.77
CA GLU A 94 -4.96 0.92 -15.72
C GLU A 94 -5.95 2.09 -15.73
N GLN A 95 -6.89 2.09 -14.79
CA GLN A 95 -7.96 3.11 -14.76
C GLN A 95 -7.44 4.54 -14.57
N PHE A 96 -6.27 4.71 -13.93
CA PHE A 96 -5.72 6.02 -13.60
C PHE A 96 -4.24 6.12 -13.97
N VAL A 97 -3.98 6.36 -15.25
CA VAL A 97 -2.64 6.64 -15.81
C VAL A 97 -2.35 8.13 -15.78
N TYR A 98 -1.22 8.53 -15.19
CA TYR A 98 -0.78 9.93 -15.18
C TYR A 98 0.71 10.08 -15.47
N ASN A 99 1.08 11.20 -16.08
CA ASN A 99 2.46 11.47 -16.51
C ASN A 99 3.12 12.52 -15.63
N SER A 100 4.39 12.32 -15.29
CA SER A 100 5.22 13.30 -14.58
C SER A 100 6.70 13.07 -14.86
N GLY A 101 7.42 14.15 -15.17
CA GLY A 101 8.87 14.10 -15.39
C GLY A 101 9.31 13.12 -16.48
N GLY A 102 8.46 12.88 -17.50
CA GLY A 102 8.75 11.92 -18.58
C GLY A 102 8.46 10.46 -18.25
N SER A 103 7.97 10.15 -17.04
CA SER A 103 7.52 8.81 -16.65
C SER A 103 6.00 8.76 -16.51
N SER A 104 5.43 7.58 -16.75
CA SER A 104 4.01 7.33 -16.57
C SER A 104 3.79 6.47 -15.33
N PHE A 105 2.78 6.82 -14.54
CA PHE A 105 2.42 6.16 -13.29
C PHE A 105 0.98 5.69 -13.32
N ALA A 106 0.70 4.58 -12.65
CA ALA A 106 -0.64 4.11 -12.38
C ALA A 106 -0.85 3.87 -10.89
N SER A 107 -2.07 4.09 -10.41
CA SER A 107 -2.41 3.92 -9.00
C SER A 107 -3.70 3.15 -8.78
N ARG A 108 -3.73 2.33 -7.73
CA ARG A 108 -4.87 1.43 -7.47
C ARG A 108 -5.22 1.40 -5.98
N PRO A 109 -6.50 1.28 -5.61
CA PRO A 109 -6.88 1.19 -4.21
C PRO A 109 -6.59 -0.18 -3.62
N VAL A 110 -6.24 -0.15 -2.34
CA VAL A 110 -6.06 -1.33 -1.52
C VAL A 110 -6.94 -1.23 -0.28
N TRP A 111 -7.68 -2.28 0.04
CA TRP A 111 -8.52 -2.36 1.25
C TRP A 111 -8.21 -3.65 2.03
N ARG A 112 -8.69 -3.78 3.26
CA ARG A 112 -8.62 -5.06 3.99
C ARG A 112 -9.93 -5.81 3.94
N ASN A 113 -9.85 -7.11 3.65
CA ASN A 113 -10.99 -8.01 3.69
C ASN A 113 -11.23 -8.53 5.12
N THR A 114 -12.29 -9.32 5.32
CA THR A 114 -12.67 -9.84 6.65
C THR A 114 -11.68 -10.84 7.25
N SER A 115 -10.79 -11.42 6.43
CA SER A 115 -9.68 -12.27 6.88
C SER A 115 -8.49 -11.45 7.39
N GLY A 116 -8.51 -10.13 7.23
CA GLY A 116 -7.39 -9.23 7.54
C GLY A 116 -6.36 -9.13 6.42
N ASP A 117 -6.58 -9.80 5.29
CA ASP A 117 -5.71 -9.71 4.13
C ASP A 117 -5.92 -8.39 3.41
N TYR A 118 -4.87 -7.91 2.76
CA TYR A 118 -4.97 -6.78 1.86
C TYR A 118 -5.45 -7.23 0.49
N SER A 119 -6.44 -6.53 -0.04
CA SER A 119 -7.05 -6.81 -1.33
C SER A 119 -6.96 -5.62 -2.28
N TRP A 120 -6.75 -5.90 -3.56
CA TRP A 120 -6.76 -4.92 -4.65
C TRP A 120 -7.28 -5.56 -5.93
N ARG A 121 -7.79 -4.75 -6.86
CA ARG A 121 -8.16 -5.26 -8.19
C ARG A 121 -6.92 -5.36 -9.06
N SER A 122 -6.82 -6.34 -9.96
CA SER A 122 -5.74 -6.33 -10.97
C SER A 122 -5.97 -5.32 -12.08
N GLY A 123 -4.88 -4.83 -12.68
CA GLY A 123 -4.93 -4.00 -13.88
C GLY A 123 -5.43 -4.70 -15.14
N SER A 124 -5.84 -5.96 -15.09
CA SER A 124 -6.21 -6.72 -16.31
C SER A 124 -7.63 -6.45 -16.85
N GLY A 125 -8.34 -5.44 -16.37
CA GLY A 125 -9.74 -5.16 -16.76
C GLY A 125 -10.78 -6.12 -16.18
N LYS A 126 -10.33 -7.24 -15.62
CA LYS A 126 -11.18 -8.22 -14.93
C LYS A 126 -11.55 -7.69 -13.54
N LYS A 127 -12.79 -7.93 -13.11
CA LYS A 127 -13.29 -7.57 -11.77
C LYS A 127 -12.72 -8.45 -10.64
N GLU A 128 -11.65 -9.20 -10.93
CA GLU A 128 -11.01 -10.08 -9.96
C GLU A 128 -10.20 -9.27 -8.94
N SER A 129 -10.40 -9.61 -7.68
CA SER A 129 -9.65 -9.04 -6.56
C SER A 129 -8.61 -10.04 -6.09
N TYR A 130 -7.37 -9.57 -5.98
CA TYR A 130 -6.25 -10.30 -5.41
C TYR A 130 -6.25 -10.04 -3.91
N SER A 131 -5.80 -11.01 -3.12
CA SER A 131 -5.64 -10.85 -1.68
C SER A 131 -4.30 -11.43 -1.23
N SER A 132 -3.62 -10.72 -0.34
CA SER A 132 -2.37 -11.17 0.28
C SER A 132 -2.39 -10.86 1.78
N GLY A 133 -1.93 -11.80 2.60
CA GLY A 133 -1.78 -11.62 4.05
C GLY A 133 -0.74 -10.56 4.45
N GLY A 134 -0.02 -9.98 3.49
CA GLY A 134 0.86 -8.85 3.71
C GLY A 134 1.42 -8.27 2.42
N PHE A 135 1.95 -7.06 2.53
CA PHE A 135 2.78 -6.46 1.48
C PHE A 135 4.23 -6.46 1.92
N THR A 136 5.15 -6.64 0.97
CA THR A 136 6.56 -6.32 1.15
C THR A 136 6.71 -4.80 1.27
N THR A 137 6.35 -4.26 2.44
CA THR A 137 6.56 -2.85 2.76
C THR A 137 8.01 -2.69 3.16
N LYS A 138 8.76 -1.82 2.48
CA LYS A 138 9.99 -1.29 3.05
C LYS A 138 9.58 -0.51 4.29
N LYS A 139 9.60 -1.15 5.45
CA LYS A 139 9.36 -0.45 6.71
C LYS A 139 10.38 0.67 6.81
N ALA A 140 9.92 1.90 7.00
CA ALA A 140 10.77 2.99 7.43
C ALA A 140 11.62 2.46 8.58
N SER A 141 12.95 2.53 8.41
CA SER A 141 13.91 2.09 9.41
C SER A 141 13.48 2.71 10.74
N THR A 142 12.97 1.90 11.67
CA THR A 142 12.69 2.38 13.01
C THR A 142 14.03 2.79 13.57
N VAL A 143 14.33 4.09 13.55
CA VAL A 143 15.46 4.63 14.30
C VAL A 143 15.15 4.28 15.74
N SER A 144 15.81 3.23 16.24
CA SER A 144 15.73 2.83 17.62
C SER A 144 16.35 3.95 18.44
N ARG A 145 15.52 4.92 18.81
CA ARG A 145 15.81 5.93 19.84
C ARG A 145 15.62 5.25 21.21
N GLY A 146 16.60 4.44 21.59
CA GLY A 146 16.73 3.87 22.92
C GLY A 146 18.14 3.30 23.07
N GLY A 147 18.93 3.61 24.07
CA GLY A 147 18.73 4.40 25.28
C GLY A 147 20.06 4.45 26.02
N TYR A 148 20.20 5.42 26.91
CA TYR A 148 21.38 5.66 27.72
C TYR A 148 21.61 4.55 28.77
N GLY A 149 22.88 4.22 29.04
CA GLY A 149 23.36 3.45 30.20
C GLY A 149 23.37 1.92 29.98
N ARG A 150 24.47 1.22 30.21
CA ARG A 150 25.19 1.11 31.49
C ARG A 150 26.68 0.78 31.28
N SER A 151 27.54 1.50 31.97
CA SER A 151 28.93 1.10 32.27
C SER A 151 28.95 -0.10 33.22
N SER A 152 29.88 -1.04 33.03
CA SER A 152 30.48 -2.00 34.01
C SER A 152 31.55 -2.82 33.26
N SER A 153 32.86 -2.54 33.32
CA SER A 153 33.86 -2.93 34.33
C SER A 153 34.23 -4.43 34.40
N ALA A 154 35.37 -4.77 33.75
CA ALA A 154 36.46 -5.68 34.14
C ALA A 154 36.28 -7.22 34.37
N ARG A 155 37.36 -7.94 34.01
CA ARG A 155 37.82 -9.33 34.34
C ARG A 155 37.28 -10.44 33.41
N GLY A 156 38.09 -11.37 32.87
CA GLY A 156 39.48 -11.73 33.10
C GLY A 156 40.01 -12.77 32.09
N HIS A 157 41.30 -13.07 32.22
CA HIS A 157 42.22 -13.89 31.43
C HIS A 157 42.16 -15.37 31.82
N TRP A 158 42.12 -16.34 30.89
CA TRP A 158 42.67 -17.72 30.94
C TRP A 158 42.70 -18.22 29.47
N GLY A 159 43.78 -18.67 28.80
CA GLY A 159 44.98 -19.38 29.21
C GLY A 159 44.92 -20.80 28.61
N GLY A 160 45.84 -21.14 27.69
CA GLY A 160 45.98 -22.49 27.11
C GLY A 160 46.47 -22.50 25.68
#